data_AF-A0A4Y7RWZ6-F1
#
_entry.id   AF-A0A4Y7RWZ6-F1
#
_cell.length_a   1.000
_cell.length_b   1.000
_cell.length_c   1.000
_cell.angle_alpha   90.00
_cell.angle_beta   90.00
_cell.angle_gamma   90.00
#
_symmetry.space_group_name_H-M   'P 1'
#
loop_
_entity.id
_entity.type
_entity.pdbx_description
1 polymer ?
#
loop_
_entity_poly.entity_id
_entity_poly.type
_entity_poly.pdbx_seq_one_letter_code
_entity_poly.pdbx_strand_id
1 'polypeptide(L)'
;MKQLADKEDKDKCKKYGSMSHRLPVLIRTAGLAQTLAFVEARGDAGGEKLLEDIAVVLKFKGKESLLESSREAELPEYMLLTRQVLAALTWYKRFAQSVLGVESGAVGEDGNK
;
A
#
# COMPACT_ATOMS: atom_id res chain seq x y z
N MET A 1 -0.90 9.40 -28.32
CA MET A 1 -0.57 9.82 -26.94
C MET A 1 -1.73 9.59 -25.96
N LYS A 2 -2.96 10.05 -26.22
CA LYS A 2 -4.11 9.90 -25.30
C LYS A 2 -4.44 8.44 -24.90
N GLN A 3 -4.38 7.48 -25.83
CA GLN A 3 -4.65 6.06 -25.54
C GLN A 3 -3.55 5.36 -24.71
N LEU A 4 -2.31 5.88 -24.72
CA LEU A 4 -1.21 5.33 -23.93
C LEU A 4 -1.33 5.76 -22.46
N ALA A 5 -1.66 7.04 -22.23
CA ALA A 5 -1.91 7.58 -20.89
C ALA A 5 -3.09 6.87 -20.19
N ASP A 6 -4.21 6.64 -20.89
CA ASP A 6 -5.36 5.92 -20.32
C ASP A 6 -5.04 4.47 -19.91
N LYS A 7 -4.09 3.83 -20.60
CA LYS A 7 -3.66 2.45 -20.28
C LYS A 7 -2.71 2.43 -19.09
N GLU A 8 -1.76 3.37 -19.04
CA GLU A 8 -0.84 3.54 -17.91
C GLU A 8 -1.59 3.87 -16.61
N ASP A 9 -2.60 4.74 -16.66
CA ASP A 9 -3.39 5.08 -15.49
C ASP A 9 -4.25 3.91 -15.01
N LYS A 10 -4.82 3.12 -15.92
CA LYS A 10 -5.50 1.87 -15.56
C LYS A 10 -4.55 0.86 -14.91
N ASP A 11 -3.32 0.74 -15.39
CA ASP A 11 -2.32 -0.16 -14.81
C ASP A 11 -1.91 0.30 -13.40
N LYS A 12 -1.68 1.60 -13.20
CA LYS A 12 -1.42 2.18 -11.87
C LYS A 12 -2.57 1.92 -10.90
N CYS A 13 -3.81 2.15 -11.32
CA CYS A 13 -5.00 1.89 -10.50
C CYS A 13 -5.13 0.39 -10.14
N LYS A 14 -4.83 -0.51 -11.08
CA LYS A 14 -4.82 -1.96 -10.81
C LYS A 14 -3.76 -2.34 -9.79
N LYS A 15 -2.53 -1.85 -9.94
CA LYS A 15 -1.43 -2.09 -8.98
C LYS A 15 -1.76 -1.55 -7.61
N TYR A 16 -2.25 -0.31 -7.53
CA TYR A 16 -2.71 0.32 -6.29
C TYR A 16 -3.80 -0.51 -5.59
N GLY A 17 -4.84 -0.90 -6.35
CA GLY A 17 -5.95 -1.68 -5.82
C GLY A 17 -5.54 -3.07 -5.36
N SER A 18 -4.73 -3.79 -6.16
CA SER A 18 -4.20 -5.11 -5.82
C SER A 18 -3.34 -5.03 -4.55
N MET A 19 -2.49 -4.02 -4.46
CA MET A 19 -1.63 -3.79 -3.30
C MET A 19 -2.45 -3.47 -2.04
N SER A 20 -3.52 -2.67 -2.17
CA SER A 20 -4.46 -2.38 -1.07
C SER A 20 -5.12 -3.62 -0.47
N HIS A 21 -5.37 -4.66 -1.28
CA HIS A 21 -5.88 -5.96 -0.80
C HIS A 21 -4.80 -6.78 -0.11
N ARG A 22 -3.58 -6.75 -0.64
CA ARG A 22 -2.47 -7.60 -0.20
C ARG A 22 -1.81 -7.13 1.10
N LEU A 23 -1.61 -5.81 1.28
CA LEU A 23 -0.90 -5.28 2.46
C LEU A 23 -1.47 -5.75 3.80
N PRO A 24 -2.80 -5.75 4.05
CA PRO A 24 -3.34 -6.22 5.31
C PRO A 24 -2.92 -7.65 5.67
N VAL A 25 -2.83 -8.53 4.66
CA VAL A 25 -2.41 -9.91 4.85
C VAL A 25 -0.93 -9.95 5.18
N LEU A 26 -0.09 -9.27 4.40
CA LEU A 26 1.35 -9.21 4.61
C LEU A 26 1.71 -8.64 5.99
N ILE A 27 1.06 -7.56 6.43
CA ILE A 27 1.30 -6.97 7.75
C ILE A 27 1.00 -7.97 8.87
N ARG A 28 -0.06 -8.79 8.73
CA ARG A 28 -0.39 -9.80 9.73
C ARG A 28 0.58 -10.98 9.75
N THR A 29 1.20 -11.32 8.61
CA THR A 29 2.09 -12.49 8.50
C THR A 29 3.57 -12.16 8.68
N ALA A 30 4.01 -10.98 8.24
CA ALA A 30 5.42 -10.53 8.22
C ALA A 30 5.68 -9.32 9.11
N GLY A 31 4.63 -8.66 9.63
CA GLY A 31 4.77 -7.42 10.40
C GLY A 31 4.80 -6.16 9.53
N LEU A 32 4.64 -5.01 10.20
CA LEU A 32 4.54 -3.71 9.54
C LEU A 32 5.84 -3.32 8.85
N ALA A 33 6.96 -3.30 9.59
CA ALA A 33 8.24 -2.80 9.08
C ALA A 33 8.68 -3.52 7.80
N GLN A 34 8.67 -4.86 7.82
CA GLN A 34 9.05 -5.67 6.66
C GLN A 34 8.11 -5.46 5.48
N THR A 35 6.81 -5.33 5.73
CA THR A 35 5.82 -5.14 4.67
C THR A 35 6.00 -3.78 3.99
N LEU A 36 6.18 -2.70 4.75
CA LEU A 36 6.37 -1.37 4.15
C LEU A 36 7.69 -1.29 3.38
N ALA A 37 8.78 -1.85 3.93
CA ALA A 37 10.07 -1.94 3.24
C ALA A 37 9.99 -2.77 1.94
N PHE A 38 9.21 -3.85 1.92
CA PHE A 38 8.98 -4.64 0.71
C PHE A 38 8.28 -3.83 -0.39
N VAL A 39 7.28 -3.02 -0.03
CA VAL A 39 6.56 -2.16 -0.99
C VAL A 39 7.48 -1.07 -1.54
N GLU A 40 8.25 -0.42 -0.65
CA GLU A 40 9.27 0.59 -1.03
C GLU A 40 10.33 0.00 -1.97
N ALA A 41 10.88 -1.17 -1.64
CA ALA A 41 11.91 -1.83 -2.46
C ALA A 41 11.40 -2.24 -3.84
N ARG A 42 10.10 -2.56 -3.95
CA ARG A 42 9.47 -2.91 -5.23
C ARG A 42 9.36 -1.70 -6.17
N GLY A 43 9.16 -0.50 -5.62
CA GLY A 43 9.19 0.77 -6.37
C GLY A 43 8.13 0.88 -7.48
N ASP A 44 7.06 0.08 -7.44
CA ASP A 44 5.98 0.21 -8.41
C ASP A 44 5.06 1.39 -8.08
N ALA A 45 4.62 2.11 -9.11
CA ALA A 45 3.87 3.35 -8.94
C ALA A 45 2.58 3.20 -8.11
N GLY A 46 1.95 2.01 -8.11
CA GLY A 46 0.75 1.75 -7.32
C GLY A 46 1.07 1.59 -5.84
N GLY A 47 2.10 0.80 -5.52
CA GLY A 47 2.59 0.62 -4.14
C GLY A 47 3.13 1.92 -3.54
N GLU A 48 3.95 2.65 -4.28
CA GLU A 48 4.50 3.95 -3.86
C GLU A 48 3.40 4.96 -3.54
N LYS A 49 2.37 5.05 -4.39
CA LYS A 49 1.24 5.93 -4.16
C LYS A 49 0.43 5.52 -2.93
N LEU A 50 0.24 4.22 -2.71
CA LEU A 50 -0.47 3.72 -1.53
C LEU A 50 0.29 4.05 -0.22
N LEU A 51 1.62 3.95 -0.20
CA LEU A 51 2.42 4.35 0.96
C LEU A 51 2.23 5.84 1.28
N GLU A 52 2.23 6.69 0.24
CA GLU A 52 2.00 8.13 0.38
C GLU A 52 0.59 8.43 0.92
N ASP A 53 -0.43 7.77 0.40
CA ASP A 53 -1.81 7.98 0.81
C ASP A 53 -2.07 7.49 2.26
N ILE A 54 -1.40 6.41 2.68
CA ILE A 54 -1.43 5.96 4.08
C ILE A 54 -0.75 7.00 4.98
N ALA A 55 0.41 7.51 4.58
CA ALA A 55 1.13 8.54 5.34
C ALA A 55 0.27 9.79 5.54
N VAL A 56 -0.42 10.26 4.50
CA VAL A 56 -1.34 11.40 4.57
C VAL A 56 -2.49 11.13 5.56
N VAL A 57 -3.17 9.99 5.46
CA VAL A 57 -4.31 9.66 6.34
C VAL A 57 -3.88 9.56 7.80
N LEU A 58 -2.69 9.04 8.05
CA LEU A 58 -2.11 8.94 9.39
C LEU A 58 -1.36 10.22 9.83
N LYS A 59 -1.40 11.28 9.01
CA LYS A 59 -0.82 12.61 9.29
C LYS A 59 0.71 12.61 9.45
N PHE A 60 1.40 11.69 8.77
CA PHE A 60 2.85 11.74 8.60
C PHE A 60 3.26 12.78 7.56
N LYS A 61 4.50 13.25 7.64
CA LYS A 61 5.10 14.17 6.67
C LYS A 61 5.64 13.41 5.46
N GLY A 62 4.74 12.72 4.75
CA GLY A 62 5.08 11.87 3.60
C GLY A 62 5.46 10.44 3.99
N LYS A 63 5.59 9.57 2.98
CA LYS A 63 5.88 8.14 3.16
C LYS A 63 7.20 7.87 3.86
N GLU A 64 8.22 8.69 3.70
CA GLU A 64 9.56 8.48 4.29
C GLU A 64 9.48 8.52 5.82
N SER A 65 8.73 9.47 6.38
CA SER A 65 8.51 9.58 7.82
C SER A 65 7.69 8.41 8.38
N LEU A 66 6.73 7.89 7.61
CA LEU A 66 6.00 6.67 7.96
C LEU A 66 6.94 5.44 7.98
N LEU A 67 7.79 5.31 6.97
CA LEU A 67 8.75 4.21 6.82
C LEU A 67 9.78 4.21 7.95
N GLU A 68 10.35 5.38 8.26
CA GLU A 68 11.25 5.60 9.41
C GLU A 68 10.57 5.20 10.72
N SER A 69 9.37 5.74 10.99
CA SER A 69 8.60 5.41 12.19
C SER A 69 8.26 3.92 12.31
N SER A 70 8.06 3.22 11.19
CA SER A 70 7.82 1.78 11.20
C SER A 70 9.04 0.97 11.63
N ARG A 71 10.26 1.52 11.50
CA ARG A 71 11.53 0.85 11.83
C ARG A 71 12.06 1.25 13.21
N GLU A 72 11.81 2.49 13.63
CA GLU A 72 12.46 3.09 14.79
C GLU A 72 11.54 3.29 16.00
N ALA A 73 10.22 3.14 15.84
CA ALA A 73 9.30 3.28 16.95
C ALA A 73 9.55 2.23 18.05
N GLU A 74 9.46 2.68 19.29
CA GLU A 74 9.40 1.80 20.45
C GLU A 74 8.20 0.84 20.37
N LEU A 75 8.28 -0.28 21.08
CA LEU A 75 7.31 -1.38 20.91
C LEU A 75 5.83 -0.93 21.07
N PRO A 76 5.44 -0.12 22.07
CA PRO A 76 4.05 0.34 22.20
C PRO A 76 3.58 1.17 20.98
N GLU A 77 4.40 2.10 20.52
CA GLU A 77 4.17 2.98 19.39
C GLU A 77 4.09 2.18 18.08
N TYR A 78 5.00 1.22 17.90
CA TYR A 78 4.98 0.30 16.76
C TYR A 78 3.70 -0.53 16.71
N MET A 79 3.24 -1.05 17.85
CA MET A 79 1.99 -1.80 17.94
C MET A 79 0.77 -0.93 17.66
N LEU A 80 0.79 0.34 18.08
CA LEU A 80 -0.26 1.30 17.76
C LEU A 80 -0.27 1.64 16.26
N LEU A 81 0.90 1.95 15.70
CA LEU A 81 1.07 2.25 14.29
C LEU A 81 0.60 1.08 13.41
N THR A 82 0.97 -0.14 13.76
CA THR A 82 0.52 -1.36 13.06
C THR A 82 -1.02 -1.44 13.02
N ARG A 83 -1.69 -1.17 14.14
CA ARG A 83 -3.16 -1.17 14.22
C ARG A 83 -3.77 -0.04 13.37
N GLN A 84 -3.18 1.16 13.40
CA GLN A 84 -3.65 2.31 12.61
C GLN A 84 -3.53 2.06 11.11
N VAL A 85 -2.39 1.52 10.65
CA VAL A 85 -2.19 1.17 9.23
C VAL A 85 -3.18 0.09 8.79
N LEU A 86 -3.40 -0.95 9.60
CA LEU A 86 -4.40 -1.98 9.31
C LEU A 86 -5.83 -1.42 9.24
N ALA A 87 -6.17 -0.47 10.11
CA ALA A 87 -7.47 0.20 10.10
C ALA A 87 -7.66 1.04 8.83
N ALA A 88 -6.63 1.80 8.43
CA ALA A 88 -6.65 2.56 7.17
C ALA A 88 -6.81 1.62 5.96
N LEU A 89 -6.02 0.55 5.90
CA LEU A 89 -6.07 -0.42 4.80
C LEU A 89 -7.41 -1.17 4.69
N THR A 90 -8.16 -1.28 5.79
CA THR A 90 -9.52 -1.84 5.76
C THR A 90 -10.46 -0.99 4.90
N TRP A 91 -10.25 0.32 4.84
CA TRP A 91 -10.98 1.21 3.95
C TRP A 91 -10.39 1.22 2.54
N TYR A 92 -9.07 1.28 2.39
CA TYR A 92 -8.43 1.25 1.08
C TYR A 92 -8.81 0.02 0.25
N LYS A 93 -8.86 -1.17 0.86
CA LYS A 93 -9.31 -2.38 0.14
C LYS A 93 -10.77 -2.29 -0.32
N ARG A 94 -11.64 -1.62 0.44
CA ARG A 94 -13.06 -1.42 0.09
C ARG A 94 -13.19 -0.44 -1.07
N PHE A 95 -12.42 0.65 -1.06
CA PHE A 95 -12.42 1.62 -2.16
C PHE A 95 -11.73 1.07 -3.42
N ALA A 96 -10.72 0.23 -3.28
CA ALA A 96 -10.15 -0.51 -4.40
C ALA A 96 -11.22 -1.36 -5.10
N GLN A 97 -12.13 -1.99 -4.35
CA GLN A 97 -13.26 -2.73 -4.93
C GLN A 97 -14.31 -1.80 -5.52
N SER A 98 -14.84 -0.85 -4.75
CA SER A 98 -16.02 -0.07 -5.14
C SER A 98 -15.73 1.04 -6.15
N VAL A 99 -14.54 1.65 -6.09
CA VAL A 99 -14.16 2.78 -6.94
C VAL A 99 -13.29 2.33 -8.11
N LEU A 100 -12.31 1.44 -7.85
CA LEU A 100 -11.37 0.99 -8.88
C LEU A 100 -11.79 -0.32 -9.58
N GLY A 101 -12.81 -1.01 -9.07
CA GLY A 101 -13.25 -2.30 -9.61
C GLY A 101 -12.21 -3.41 -9.47
N VAL A 102 -11.27 -3.28 -8.52
CA VAL A 102 -10.21 -4.26 -8.29
C VAL A 102 -10.62 -5.21 -7.16
N GLU A 103 -10.84 -6.48 -7.50
CA GLU A 103 -11.21 -7.51 -6.55
C GLU A 103 -10.02 -8.15 -5.84
N SER A 104 -10.29 -8.75 -4.67
CA SER A 104 -9.28 -9.50 -3.92
C SER A 104 -8.97 -10.80 -4.66
N GLY A 105 -7.73 -10.96 -5.14
CA GLY A 105 -7.32 -12.12 -5.94
C GLY A 105 -7.20 -11.85 -7.43
N ALA A 106 -7.43 -10.61 -7.89
CA ALA A 106 -6.84 -10.14 -9.14
C ALA A 106 -5.31 -10.14 -8.96
N VAL A 107 -4.69 -11.29 -9.25
CA VAL A 107 -3.24 -11.47 -9.28
C VAL A 107 -2.71 -10.39 -10.21
N GLY A 108 -2.10 -9.35 -9.65
CA GLY A 108 -1.13 -8.58 -10.42
C GLY A 108 -0.09 -9.61 -10.82
N GLU A 109 0.08 -9.83 -12.12
CA GLU A 109 1.09 -10.73 -12.67
C GLU A 109 2.46 -10.35 -12.07
N ASP A 110 2.83 -11.03 -10.99
CA ASP A 110 4.07 -10.85 -10.27
C ASP A 110 5.01 -11.96 -10.74
N GLY A 111 5.82 -11.69 -11.77
CA GLY A 111 6.92 -12.60 -12.10
C GLY A 111 7.54 -12.54 -13.50
N ASN A 112 7.78 -11.36 -14.10
CA ASN A 112 8.82 -11.30 -15.14
C ASN A 112 9.55 -9.97 -15.14
N LYS A 113 10.71 -9.95 -14.48
CA LYS A 113 11.89 -9.21 -14.93
C LYS A 113 12.89 -10.24 -15.43
#